data_AF-A0A4P5S5V8-F1
#
_entry.id   AF-A0A4P5S5V8-F1
#
_cell.length_a   1.000
_cell.length_b   1.000
_cell.length_c   1.000
_cell.angle_alpha   90.00
_cell.angle_beta   90.00
_cell.angle_gamma   90.00
#
_symmetry.space_group_name_H-M   'P 1'
#
loop_
_entity.id
_entity.type
_entity.pdbx_description
1 polymer ?
#
loop_
_entity_poly.entity_id
_entity_poly.type
_entity_poly.pdbx_seq_one_letter_code
_entity_poly.pdbx_strand_id
1 'polypeptide(L)'
;MRKPILGPAMPSFAHVQSSVLQEFKRYLFAASDKGVFRISDIMSWLKPSRTIPVTRWRAPSRWRTKPSTFAVLVIGLWLFGTGDGMLVAAGLGVSPWTVLAQGLSTKLPMSIGLATFLVSVLVLLLWIPLRERPGLGTICNAIVIALALQVSLIYLPRPQIFGLQLAEVLIGIAAIGLGSGLYLTTNLGPGPRDGWMTGIHQRTGWPVPAVRLSIEVVVLGIGWLLGGVVGLGTVLFALLIGPSVGYGLMIVGTFGRDRTKPAENISEDEFPELDA
;
A
#
# COMPACT_ATOMS: atom_id res chain seq x y z
N MET A 1 -49.33 -10.66 18.96
CA MET A 1 -48.16 -10.25 18.15
C MET A 1 -46.99 -9.96 19.09
N ARG A 2 -45.94 -10.80 19.10
CA ARG A 2 -44.71 -10.56 19.88
C ARG A 2 -43.75 -9.68 19.06
N LYS A 3 -43.29 -8.56 19.61
CA LYS A 3 -42.24 -7.71 19.02
C LYS A 3 -40.87 -8.42 19.13
N PRO A 4 -39.98 -8.29 18.13
CA PRO A 4 -38.63 -8.85 18.22
C PRO A 4 -37.77 -8.01 19.17
N ILE A 5 -36.96 -8.69 19.99
CA ILE A 5 -35.96 -8.10 20.88
C ILE A 5 -34.71 -7.84 20.03
N LEU A 6 -34.41 -6.58 19.70
CA LEU A 6 -33.12 -6.20 19.14
C LEU A 6 -32.09 -6.17 20.28
N GLY A 7 -30.98 -6.91 20.12
CA GLY A 7 -29.79 -6.78 20.97
C GLY A 7 -29.09 -5.43 20.80
N PRO A 8 -28.14 -5.07 21.69
CA PRO A 8 -27.44 -3.80 21.62
C PRO A 8 -26.69 -3.65 20.28
N ALA A 9 -26.81 -2.48 19.67
CA ALA A 9 -26.15 -2.15 18.41
C ALA A 9 -24.62 -2.24 18.59
N MET A 10 -23.93 -2.92 17.67
CA MET A 10 -22.47 -2.90 17.64
C MET A 10 -21.97 -1.47 17.45
N PRO A 11 -20.93 -1.02 18.19
CA PRO A 11 -20.38 0.31 18.03
C PRO A 11 -19.83 0.49 16.62
N SER A 12 -20.10 1.66 16.03
CA SER A 12 -19.59 2.07 14.73
C SER A 12 -18.06 1.98 14.67
N PHE A 13 -17.52 1.62 13.50
CA PHE A 13 -16.09 1.54 13.22
C PHE A 13 -15.31 2.81 13.61
N ALA A 14 -15.89 3.98 13.35
CA ALA A 14 -15.33 5.27 13.77
C ALA A 14 -15.22 5.39 15.30
N HIS A 15 -16.15 4.77 16.04
CA HIS A 15 -16.16 4.81 17.48
C HIS A 15 -15.09 3.89 18.08
N VAL A 16 -14.93 2.67 17.56
CA VAL A 16 -13.88 1.74 18.03
C VAL A 16 -12.47 2.30 17.75
N GLN A 17 -12.25 2.85 16.56
CA GLN A 17 -11.00 3.52 16.20
C GLN A 17 -10.72 4.74 17.10
N SER A 18 -11.75 5.53 17.42
CA SER A 18 -11.61 6.68 18.32
C SER A 18 -11.25 6.29 19.76
N SER A 19 -11.82 5.18 20.26
CA SER A 19 -11.64 4.73 21.64
C SER A 19 -10.25 4.14 21.86
N VAL A 20 -9.77 3.28 20.95
CA VAL A 20 -8.41 2.72 21.01
C VAL A 20 -7.35 3.83 20.90
N LEU A 21 -7.59 4.80 20.01
CA LEU A 21 -6.70 5.95 19.84
C LEU A 21 -6.67 6.84 21.10
N GLN A 22 -7.80 7.02 21.79
CA GLN A 22 -7.87 7.78 23.04
C GLN A 22 -7.14 7.08 24.18
N GLU A 23 -7.26 5.77 24.30
CA GLU A 23 -6.62 4.98 25.35
C GLU A 23 -5.11 4.91 25.15
N PHE A 24 -4.66 4.71 23.91
CA PHE A 24 -3.25 4.79 23.53
C PHE A 24 -2.64 6.17 23.79
N LYS A 25 -3.36 7.25 23.46
CA LYS A 25 -2.95 8.63 23.81
C LYS A 25 -2.77 8.77 25.32
N ARG A 26 -3.69 8.25 26.13
CA ARG A 26 -3.63 8.32 27.60
C ARG A 26 -2.36 7.69 28.17
N TYR A 27 -1.99 6.50 27.68
CA TYR A 27 -0.75 5.83 28.06
C TYR A 27 0.51 6.60 27.64
N LEU A 28 0.52 7.17 26.44
CA LEU A 28 1.63 7.99 25.96
C LEU A 28 1.81 9.27 26.77
N PHE A 29 0.70 9.93 27.15
CA PHE A 29 0.73 11.10 28.03
C PHE A 29 1.32 10.73 29.41
N ALA A 30 0.89 9.63 30.00
CA ALA A 30 1.41 9.14 31.29
C ALA A 30 2.90 8.75 31.24
N ALA A 31 3.40 8.29 30.09
CA ALA A 31 4.81 7.94 29.90
C ALA A 31 5.72 9.16 29.72
N SER A 32 5.23 10.24 29.11
CA SER A 32 6.01 11.46 28.91
C SER A 32 6.01 12.41 30.11
N ASP A 33 4.99 12.34 30.96
CA ASP A 33 4.99 13.05 32.25
C ASP A 33 6.13 12.58 33.17
N LYS A 34 6.64 11.37 32.92
CA LYS A 34 7.82 10.78 33.59
C LYS A 34 9.17 11.23 33.00
N GLY A 35 9.19 12.17 32.05
CA GLY A 35 10.42 12.80 31.55
C GLY A 35 11.31 11.95 30.65
N VAL A 36 10.85 10.77 30.20
CA VAL A 36 11.67 9.85 29.38
C VAL A 36 11.82 10.35 27.93
N PHE A 37 10.82 11.05 27.38
CA PHE A 37 10.82 11.67 26.04
C PHE A 37 9.82 12.85 26.00
N ARG A 38 9.94 13.78 25.04
CA ARG A 38 8.90 14.81 24.77
C ARG A 38 7.77 14.20 23.93
N ILE A 39 6.52 14.23 24.43
CA ILE A 39 5.31 13.86 23.66
C ILE A 39 5.32 14.48 22.26
N SER A 40 5.73 15.74 22.11
CA SER A 40 5.71 16.44 20.82
C SER A 40 6.51 15.71 19.74
N ASP A 41 7.62 15.07 20.12
CA ASP A 41 8.49 14.35 19.19
C ASP A 41 7.84 13.02 18.80
N ILE A 42 7.32 12.24 19.76
CA ILE A 42 6.62 10.97 19.50
C ILE A 42 5.30 11.20 18.74
N MET A 43 4.57 12.26 19.05
CA MET A 43 3.30 12.60 18.40
C MET A 43 3.52 13.13 16.98
N SER A 44 4.69 13.70 16.68
CA SER A 44 5.10 13.99 15.30
C SER A 44 5.44 12.73 14.51
N TRP A 45 5.94 11.67 15.18
CA TRP A 45 6.16 10.33 14.61
C TRP A 45 4.88 9.48 14.51
N LEU A 46 3.76 9.92 15.06
CA LEU A 46 2.45 9.24 14.95
C LEU A 46 1.54 9.87 13.90
N LYS A 47 1.96 10.98 13.29
CA LYS A 47 1.24 11.55 12.15
C LYS A 47 1.75 10.85 10.89
N PRO A 48 0.92 10.06 10.19
CA PRO A 48 1.31 9.52 8.89
C PRO A 48 1.71 10.68 7.98
N SER A 49 2.80 10.49 7.23
CA SER A 49 3.28 11.52 6.31
C SER A 49 2.24 11.74 5.23
N ARG A 50 1.68 12.95 5.15
CA ARG A 50 0.76 13.36 4.07
C ARG A 50 1.48 13.77 2.80
N THR A 51 2.81 13.84 2.85
CA THR A 51 3.65 14.22 1.71
C THR A 51 4.78 13.21 1.51
N ILE A 52 5.25 13.05 0.27
CA ILE A 52 6.40 12.20 -0.02
C ILE A 52 7.67 12.95 0.44
N PRO A 53 8.45 12.40 1.38
CA PRO A 53 9.64 13.08 1.87
C PRO A 53 10.72 13.16 0.79
N VAL A 54 11.44 14.30 0.75
CA VAL A 54 12.62 14.45 -0.09
C VAL A 54 13.78 13.66 0.53
N THR A 55 14.20 12.61 -0.16
CA THR A 55 15.28 11.72 0.31
C THR A 55 16.59 11.96 -0.45
N ARG A 56 17.71 11.61 0.17
CA ARG A 56 19.07 11.67 -0.41
C ARG A 56 19.26 10.81 -1.66
N TRP A 57 18.38 9.82 -1.85
CA TRP A 57 18.36 8.93 -3.01
C TRP A 57 17.28 9.32 -4.03
N ARG A 58 16.63 10.47 -3.91
CA ARG A 58 15.66 10.92 -4.91
C ARG A 58 16.34 11.14 -6.28
N ALA A 59 15.77 10.56 -7.35
CA ALA A 59 16.26 10.73 -8.70
C ALA A 59 15.88 12.12 -9.27
N PRO A 60 16.75 12.74 -10.08
CA PRO A 60 16.45 14.02 -10.73
C PRO A 60 15.46 13.90 -11.89
N SER A 61 15.27 12.70 -12.44
CA SER A 61 14.36 12.42 -13.55
C SER A 61 13.88 10.96 -13.48
N ARG A 62 12.71 10.69 -14.04
CA ARG A 62 12.08 9.35 -14.07
C ARG A 62 12.95 8.26 -14.74
N TRP A 63 13.88 8.66 -15.61
CA TRP A 63 14.74 7.75 -16.38
C TRP A 63 16.22 7.79 -15.98
N ARG A 64 16.63 8.74 -15.14
CA ARG A 64 18.03 8.92 -14.76
C ARG A 64 18.22 8.57 -13.29
N THR A 65 18.84 7.43 -13.03
CA THR A 65 19.05 6.91 -11.66
C THR A 65 20.53 6.79 -11.31
N LYS A 66 20.85 6.92 -10.01
CA LYS A 66 22.14 6.52 -9.44
C LYS A 66 22.05 5.08 -8.97
N PRO A 67 23.15 4.32 -8.89
CA PRO A 67 23.12 2.94 -8.40
C PRO A 67 22.45 2.78 -7.02
N SER A 68 22.69 3.72 -6.09
CA SER A 68 22.06 3.72 -4.76
C SER A 68 20.54 3.93 -4.82
N THR A 69 20.05 4.84 -5.65
CA THR A 69 18.62 5.06 -5.87
C THR A 69 17.95 3.84 -6.49
N PHE A 70 18.61 3.23 -7.47
CA PHE A 70 18.10 2.01 -8.10
C PHE A 70 18.03 0.84 -7.11
N ALA A 71 19.04 0.68 -6.25
CA ALA A 71 19.01 -0.32 -5.19
C ALA A 71 17.83 -0.10 -4.22
N VAL A 72 17.59 1.15 -3.79
CA VAL A 72 16.44 1.49 -2.94
C VAL A 72 15.11 1.17 -3.63
N LEU A 73 14.98 1.49 -4.92
CA LEU A 73 13.81 1.13 -5.72
C LEU A 73 13.58 -0.39 -5.70
N VAL A 74 14.59 -1.17 -6.07
CA VAL A 74 14.47 -2.64 -6.15
C VAL A 74 14.17 -3.24 -4.79
N ILE A 75 14.82 -2.79 -3.72
CA ILE A 75 14.54 -3.25 -2.34
C ILE A 75 13.10 -2.92 -1.94
N GLY A 76 12.63 -1.70 -2.23
CA GLY A 76 11.26 -1.30 -1.93
C GLY A 76 10.22 -2.13 -2.67
N LEU A 77 10.42 -2.35 -3.96
CA LEU A 77 9.54 -3.17 -4.79
C LEU A 77 9.59 -4.66 -4.42
N TRP A 78 10.76 -5.17 -4.04
CA TRP A 78 10.89 -6.55 -3.58
C TRP A 78 10.15 -6.75 -2.26
N LEU A 79 10.34 -5.84 -1.29
CA LEU A 79 9.62 -5.85 -0.03
C LEU A 79 8.11 -5.74 -0.24
N PHE A 80 7.68 -4.91 -1.19
CA PHE A 80 6.28 -4.81 -1.60
C PHE A 80 5.74 -6.16 -2.08
N GLY A 81 6.39 -6.77 -3.08
CA GLY A 81 5.92 -8.03 -3.66
C GLY A 81 5.97 -9.18 -2.65
N THR A 82 6.97 -9.20 -1.76
CA THR A 82 7.01 -10.14 -0.64
C THR A 82 5.83 -9.97 0.30
N GLY A 83 5.52 -8.74 0.70
CA GLY A 83 4.37 -8.47 1.55
C GLY A 83 3.05 -8.90 0.91
N ASP A 84 2.89 -8.71 -0.40
CA ASP A 84 1.71 -9.21 -1.12
C ASP A 84 1.69 -10.74 -1.21
N GLY A 85 2.86 -11.37 -1.37
CA GLY A 85 3.03 -12.83 -1.24
C GLY A 85 2.63 -13.37 0.13
N MET A 86 2.91 -12.64 1.22
CA MET A 86 2.49 -13.01 2.58
C MET A 86 0.96 -13.02 2.72
N LEU A 87 0.25 -12.06 2.12
CA LEU A 87 -1.22 -12.07 2.12
C LEU A 87 -1.77 -13.32 1.45
N VAL A 88 -1.19 -13.71 0.31
CA VAL A 88 -1.60 -14.92 -0.41
C VAL A 88 -1.26 -16.18 0.40
N ALA A 89 -0.07 -16.26 0.99
CA ALA A 89 0.39 -17.40 1.77
C ALA A 89 -0.45 -17.63 3.04
N ALA A 90 -0.89 -16.54 3.69
CA ALA A 90 -1.74 -16.57 4.87
C ALA A 90 -3.15 -17.15 4.61
N GLY A 91 -3.63 -17.10 3.36
CA GLY A 91 -4.90 -17.72 2.97
C GLY A 91 -6.18 -17.06 3.51
N LEU A 92 -6.09 -15.88 4.12
CA LEU A 92 -7.25 -15.13 4.64
C LEU A 92 -7.85 -14.15 3.63
N GLY A 93 -7.33 -14.11 2.40
CA GLY A 93 -7.68 -13.14 1.37
C GLY A 93 -6.48 -12.31 0.94
N VAL A 94 -6.59 -11.63 -0.19
CA VAL A 94 -5.47 -10.94 -0.85
C VAL A 94 -5.81 -9.47 -1.15
N SER A 95 -4.83 -8.68 -1.59
CA SER A 95 -5.06 -7.30 -2.01
C SER A 95 -5.94 -7.23 -3.28
N PRO A 96 -6.72 -6.15 -3.52
CA PRO A 96 -7.70 -6.08 -4.63
C PRO A 96 -7.13 -6.46 -6.01
N TRP A 97 -5.95 -5.95 -6.34
CA TRP A 97 -5.26 -6.27 -7.61
C TRP A 97 -4.80 -7.72 -7.69
N THR A 98 -4.42 -8.30 -6.55
CA THR A 98 -4.04 -9.70 -6.45
C THR A 98 -5.26 -10.61 -6.47
N VAL A 99 -6.45 -10.14 -6.07
CA VAL A 99 -7.72 -10.87 -6.32
C VAL A 99 -7.91 -11.04 -7.83
N LEU A 100 -7.66 -10.00 -8.63
CA LEU A 100 -7.73 -10.07 -10.09
C LEU A 100 -6.67 -11.02 -10.67
N ALA A 101 -5.40 -10.87 -10.28
CA ALA A 101 -4.33 -11.73 -10.77
C ALA A 101 -4.55 -13.20 -10.37
N GLN A 102 -4.98 -13.44 -9.13
CA GLN A 102 -5.33 -14.77 -8.64
C GLN A 102 -6.52 -15.33 -9.42
N GLY A 103 -7.59 -14.57 -9.63
CA GLY A 103 -8.73 -14.97 -10.45
C GLY A 103 -8.33 -15.39 -11.86
N LEU A 104 -7.50 -14.57 -12.54
CA LEU A 104 -6.94 -14.92 -13.85
C LEU A 104 -6.13 -16.22 -13.83
N SER A 105 -5.29 -16.42 -12.81
CA SER A 105 -4.50 -17.65 -12.65
C SER A 105 -5.36 -18.90 -12.41
N THR A 106 -6.61 -18.76 -11.96
CA THR A 106 -7.54 -19.91 -11.86
C THR A 106 -8.19 -20.25 -13.21
N LYS A 107 -8.23 -19.32 -14.16
CA LYS A 107 -8.87 -19.49 -15.47
C LYS A 107 -7.88 -19.80 -16.59
N LEU A 108 -6.61 -19.46 -16.40
CA LEU A 108 -5.55 -19.63 -17.37
C LEU A 108 -4.40 -20.42 -16.75
N PRO A 109 -3.66 -21.24 -17.52
CA PRO A 109 -2.53 -22.02 -17.03
C PRO A 109 -1.30 -21.13 -16.79
N MET A 110 -1.37 -20.27 -15.78
CA MET A 110 -0.32 -19.32 -15.42
C MET A 110 -0.19 -19.18 -13.91
N SER A 111 0.98 -18.77 -13.44
CA SER A 111 1.20 -18.49 -12.03
C SER A 111 0.62 -17.13 -11.63
N ILE A 112 0.38 -16.91 -10.34
CA ILE A 112 -0.12 -15.62 -9.82
C ILE A 112 0.87 -14.50 -10.16
N GLY A 113 2.18 -14.73 -10.05
CA GLY A 113 3.18 -13.73 -10.42
C GLY A 113 3.12 -13.34 -11.90
N LEU A 114 2.97 -14.31 -12.80
CA LEU A 114 2.81 -14.02 -14.23
C LEU A 114 1.50 -13.24 -14.49
N ALA A 115 0.40 -13.62 -13.84
CA ALA A 115 -0.86 -12.89 -13.92
C ALA A 115 -0.71 -11.44 -13.42
N THR A 116 -0.02 -11.21 -12.30
CA THR A 116 0.28 -9.86 -11.77
C THR A 116 1.10 -9.03 -12.75
N PHE A 117 2.10 -9.63 -13.41
CA PHE A 117 2.88 -8.97 -14.45
C PHE A 117 2.00 -8.59 -15.66
N LEU A 118 1.17 -9.51 -16.15
CA LEU A 118 0.29 -9.26 -17.30
C LEU A 118 -0.79 -8.22 -16.99
N VAL A 119 -1.38 -8.24 -15.80
CA VAL A 119 -2.30 -7.19 -15.33
C VAL A 119 -1.59 -5.84 -15.32
N SER A 120 -0.35 -5.79 -14.81
CA SER A 120 0.46 -4.57 -14.82
C SER A 120 0.70 -4.05 -16.24
N VAL A 121 1.06 -4.92 -17.18
CA VAL A 121 1.22 -4.57 -18.60
C VAL A 121 -0.08 -4.02 -19.19
N LEU A 122 -1.22 -4.68 -18.93
CA LEU A 122 -2.52 -4.24 -19.40
C LEU A 122 -2.87 -2.84 -18.87
N VAL A 123 -2.66 -2.61 -17.58
CA VAL A 123 -2.89 -1.29 -16.96
C VAL A 123 -2.01 -0.23 -17.60
N LEU A 124 -0.73 -0.53 -17.89
CA LEU A 124 0.17 0.40 -18.59
C LEU A 124 -0.25 0.67 -20.03
N LEU A 125 -0.78 -0.32 -20.76
CA LEU A 125 -1.34 -0.08 -22.09
C LEU A 125 -2.53 0.89 -22.02
N LEU A 126 -3.33 0.80 -20.96
CA LEU A 126 -4.44 1.71 -20.72
C LEU A 126 -3.99 3.11 -20.26
N TRP A 127 -2.70 3.35 -20.00
CA TRP A 127 -2.15 4.70 -19.81
C TRP A 127 -2.00 5.47 -21.12
N ILE A 128 -1.90 4.78 -22.26
CA ILE A 128 -1.75 5.42 -23.58
C ILE A 128 -2.84 6.49 -23.83
N PRO A 129 -4.14 6.21 -23.62
CA PRO A 129 -5.17 7.24 -23.73
C PRO A 129 -5.08 8.32 -22.64
N LEU A 130 -4.54 8.00 -21.46
CA LEU A 130 -4.36 8.94 -20.33
C LEU A 130 -3.18 9.90 -20.55
N ARG A 131 -2.23 9.58 -21.45
CA ARG A 131 -0.98 10.35 -21.72
C ARG A 131 -0.05 10.43 -20.49
N GLU A 132 -0.15 9.47 -19.59
CA GLU A 132 0.74 9.34 -18.44
C GLU A 132 2.13 8.86 -18.88
N ARG A 133 3.18 9.51 -18.35
CA ARG A 133 4.57 9.24 -18.77
C ARG A 133 5.21 8.16 -17.89
N PRO A 134 5.49 6.95 -18.40
CA PRO A 134 6.17 5.93 -17.62
C PRO A 134 7.60 6.35 -17.28
N GLY A 135 8.13 5.75 -16.21
CA GLY A 135 9.52 5.88 -15.80
C GLY A 135 10.18 4.52 -15.56
N LEU A 136 11.45 4.55 -15.16
CA LEU A 136 12.19 3.34 -14.79
C LEU A 136 11.50 2.61 -13.62
N GLY A 137 10.99 3.38 -12.65
CA GLY A 137 10.23 2.88 -11.51
C GLY A 137 8.96 2.13 -11.93
N THR A 138 8.27 2.60 -12.96
CA THR A 138 7.06 1.97 -13.51
C THR A 138 7.34 0.58 -14.06
N ILE A 139 8.39 0.44 -14.88
CA ILE A 139 8.79 -0.84 -15.48
C ILE A 139 9.28 -1.80 -14.40
N CYS A 140 10.16 -1.32 -13.51
CA CYS A 140 10.65 -2.12 -12.40
C CYS A 140 9.52 -2.57 -11.49
N ASN A 141 8.52 -1.71 -11.23
CA ASN A 141 7.37 -2.06 -10.40
C ASN A 141 6.61 -3.27 -10.98
N ALA A 142 6.27 -3.22 -12.27
CA ALA A 142 5.58 -4.32 -12.93
C ALA A 142 6.36 -5.66 -12.86
N ILE A 143 7.69 -5.61 -13.03
CA ILE A 143 8.53 -6.82 -13.08
C ILE A 143 8.89 -7.32 -11.67
N VAL A 144 9.42 -6.44 -10.82
CA VAL A 144 10.01 -6.81 -9.53
C VAL A 144 8.95 -7.23 -8.53
N ILE A 145 7.79 -6.55 -8.49
CA ILE A 145 6.69 -6.96 -7.59
C ILE A 145 6.17 -8.34 -8.00
N ALA A 146 5.92 -8.55 -9.29
CA ALA A 146 5.45 -9.84 -9.82
C ALA A 146 6.42 -10.98 -9.50
N LEU A 147 7.73 -10.73 -9.68
CA LEU A 147 8.77 -11.71 -9.35
C LEU A 147 8.87 -11.97 -7.85
N ALA A 148 8.92 -10.92 -7.03
CA ALA A 148 9.03 -11.04 -5.57
C ALA A 148 7.81 -11.75 -4.97
N LEU A 149 6.61 -11.46 -5.48
CA LEU A 149 5.39 -12.19 -5.14
C LEU A 149 5.54 -13.67 -5.46
N GLN A 150 5.93 -14.01 -6.71
CA GLN A 150 6.06 -15.40 -7.13
C GLN A 150 7.09 -16.17 -6.30
N VAL A 151 8.24 -15.56 -6.05
CA VAL A 151 9.30 -16.11 -5.20
C VAL A 151 8.78 -16.32 -3.78
N SER A 152 8.04 -15.36 -3.23
CA SER A 152 7.46 -15.48 -1.90
C SER A 152 6.48 -16.63 -1.77
N LEU A 153 5.67 -16.89 -2.80
CA LEU A 153 4.77 -18.05 -2.82
C LEU A 153 5.48 -19.42 -2.81
N ILE A 154 6.75 -19.45 -3.24
CA ILE A 154 7.57 -20.67 -3.26
C ILE A 154 8.20 -20.91 -1.88
N TYR A 155 8.63 -19.84 -1.20
CA TYR A 155 9.43 -19.95 0.03
C TYR A 155 8.68 -19.67 1.34
N LEU A 156 7.58 -18.93 1.30
CA LEU A 156 6.83 -18.61 2.52
C LEU A 156 6.07 -19.84 3.05
N PRO A 157 6.03 -20.04 4.37
CA PRO A 157 5.20 -21.06 4.98
C PRO A 157 3.72 -20.73 4.76
N ARG A 158 2.87 -21.76 4.79
CA ARG A 158 1.40 -21.61 4.75
C ARG A 158 0.82 -21.95 6.11
N PRO A 159 0.66 -20.98 7.02
CA PRO A 159 0.18 -21.26 8.36
C PRO A 159 -1.25 -21.81 8.32
N GLN A 160 -1.49 -22.82 9.15
CA GLN A 160 -2.82 -23.43 9.32
C GLN A 160 -3.57 -22.88 10.54
N ILE A 161 -2.86 -22.18 11.42
CA ILE A 161 -3.41 -21.61 12.65
C ILE A 161 -3.83 -20.18 12.37
N PHE A 162 -5.10 -19.86 12.65
CA PHE A 162 -5.68 -18.54 12.38
C PHE A 162 -4.85 -17.37 12.94
N GLY A 163 -4.32 -17.49 14.15
CA GLY A 163 -3.48 -16.45 14.75
C GLY A 163 -2.20 -16.16 13.96
N LEU A 164 -1.57 -17.19 13.38
CA LEU A 164 -0.39 -17.02 12.53
C LEU A 164 -0.75 -16.47 11.15
N GLN A 165 -1.87 -16.89 10.58
CA GLN A 165 -2.39 -16.33 9.34
C GLN A 165 -2.67 -14.82 9.50
N LEU A 166 -3.31 -14.42 10.60
CA LEU A 166 -3.59 -13.02 10.90
C LEU A 166 -2.29 -12.22 11.10
N ALA A 167 -1.33 -12.76 11.84
CA ALA A 167 -0.02 -12.12 12.03
C ALA A 167 0.70 -11.92 10.68
N GLU A 168 0.69 -12.94 9.82
CA GLU A 168 1.28 -12.87 8.49
C GLU A 168 0.62 -11.83 7.59
N VAL A 169 -0.72 -11.72 7.60
CA VAL A 169 -1.44 -10.63 6.92
C VAL A 169 -0.99 -9.26 7.42
N LEU A 170 -0.93 -9.05 8.73
CA LEU A 170 -0.56 -7.75 9.31
C LEU A 170 0.90 -7.37 8.98
N ILE A 171 1.81 -8.34 9.04
CA ILE A 171 3.21 -8.13 8.65
C ILE A 171 3.31 -7.86 7.14
N GLY A 172 2.54 -8.58 6.32
CA GLY A 172 2.48 -8.38 4.88
C GLY A 172 2.01 -6.96 4.53
N ILE A 173 0.94 -6.47 5.16
CA ILE A 173 0.46 -5.09 5.00
C ILE A 173 1.55 -4.08 5.39
N ALA A 174 2.22 -4.30 6.53
CA ALA A 174 3.31 -3.44 6.99
C ALA A 174 4.51 -3.41 6.01
N ALA A 175 4.88 -4.58 5.47
CA ALA A 175 5.93 -4.71 4.47
C ALA A 175 5.55 -3.97 3.17
N ILE A 176 4.30 -4.11 2.73
CA ILE A 176 3.77 -3.37 1.59
C ILE A 176 3.86 -1.85 1.82
N GLY A 177 3.46 -1.36 2.99
CA GLY A 177 3.54 0.07 3.33
C GLY A 177 4.98 0.61 3.33
N LEU A 178 5.90 -0.11 3.98
CA LEU A 178 7.32 0.26 4.00
C LEU A 178 7.96 0.19 2.60
N GLY A 179 7.67 -0.86 1.85
CA GLY A 179 8.12 -1.03 0.46
C GLY A 179 7.62 0.10 -0.44
N SER A 180 6.36 0.51 -0.25
CA SER A 180 5.77 1.66 -0.93
C SER A 180 6.53 2.95 -0.60
N GLY A 181 6.82 3.21 0.68
CA GLY A 181 7.60 4.37 1.08
C GLY A 181 9.00 4.42 0.43
N LEU A 182 9.70 3.27 0.36
CA LEU A 182 11.00 3.18 -0.30
C LEU A 182 10.90 3.47 -1.80
N TYR A 183 9.96 2.83 -2.50
CA TYR A 183 9.80 2.98 -3.94
C TYR A 183 9.36 4.41 -4.31
N LEU A 184 8.33 4.95 -3.65
CA LEU A 184 7.75 6.26 -3.98
C LEU A 184 8.76 7.39 -3.79
N THR A 185 9.61 7.31 -2.76
CA THR A 185 10.63 8.35 -2.49
C THR A 185 11.78 8.36 -3.50
N THR A 186 11.87 7.39 -4.41
CA THR A 186 12.92 7.37 -5.45
C THR A 186 12.66 8.34 -6.61
N ASN A 187 11.42 8.80 -6.79
CA ASN A 187 11.02 9.69 -7.91
C ASN A 187 11.34 9.12 -9.32
N LEU A 188 11.30 7.79 -9.47
CA LEU A 188 11.54 7.12 -10.76
C LEU A 188 10.27 6.84 -11.57
N GLY A 189 9.13 7.41 -11.16
CA GLY A 189 7.82 7.25 -11.77
C GLY A 189 6.91 6.30 -10.99
N PRO A 190 5.57 6.51 -11.05
CA PRO A 190 4.61 5.72 -10.31
C PRO A 190 4.47 4.30 -10.89
N GLY A 191 4.01 3.36 -10.07
CA GLY A 191 3.62 2.02 -10.49
C GLY A 191 2.39 2.04 -11.42
N PRO A 192 2.13 0.96 -12.18
CA PRO A 192 1.00 0.88 -13.11
C PRO A 192 -0.36 1.25 -12.50
N ARG A 193 -0.66 0.73 -11.31
CA ARG A 193 -1.91 1.03 -10.59
C ARG A 193 -1.97 2.48 -10.09
N ASP A 194 -0.82 3.00 -9.67
CA ASP A 194 -0.67 4.29 -9.00
C ASP A 194 -0.92 5.42 -10.03
N GLY A 195 -0.34 5.29 -11.22
CA GLY A 195 -0.59 6.27 -12.30
C GLY A 195 -1.98 6.22 -12.94
N TRP A 196 -2.77 5.15 -12.72
CA TRP A 196 -4.20 5.18 -13.05
C TRP A 196 -4.96 6.15 -12.16
N MET A 197 -4.63 6.19 -10.87
CA MET A 197 -5.29 7.06 -9.91
C MET A 197 -5.03 8.53 -10.25
N THR A 198 -3.78 8.89 -10.54
CA THR A 198 -3.41 10.25 -10.93
C THR A 198 -3.93 10.61 -12.32
N GLY A 199 -3.83 9.71 -13.29
CA GLY A 199 -4.24 9.98 -14.68
C GLY A 199 -5.75 10.18 -14.82
N ILE A 200 -6.56 9.42 -14.09
CA ILE A 200 -8.02 9.60 -14.08
C ILE A 200 -8.37 10.91 -13.38
N HIS A 201 -7.77 11.20 -12.21
CA HIS A 201 -7.98 12.47 -11.51
C HIS A 201 -7.67 13.68 -12.41
N GLN A 202 -6.52 13.70 -13.08
CA GLN A 202 -6.13 14.78 -13.98
C GLN A 202 -7.08 14.96 -15.18
N ARG A 203 -7.76 13.89 -15.60
CA ARG A 203 -8.70 13.92 -16.74
C ARG A 203 -10.13 14.24 -16.34
N THR A 204 -10.60 13.78 -15.18
CA THR A 204 -12.00 13.89 -14.76
C THR A 204 -12.25 14.90 -13.65
N GLY A 205 -11.20 15.33 -12.94
CA GLY A 205 -11.29 16.18 -11.75
C GLY A 205 -11.85 15.47 -10.51
N TRP A 206 -12.07 14.15 -10.56
CA TRP A 206 -12.61 13.40 -9.42
C TRP A 206 -11.59 13.29 -8.28
N PRO A 207 -12.00 13.41 -7.00
CA PRO A 207 -11.09 13.22 -5.88
C PRO A 207 -10.43 11.85 -5.94
N VAL A 208 -9.13 11.79 -5.67
CA VAL A 208 -8.37 10.55 -5.87
C VAL A 208 -8.76 9.42 -4.93
N PRO A 209 -9.16 9.66 -3.67
CA PRO A 209 -9.73 8.60 -2.86
C PRO A 209 -10.96 7.94 -3.51
N ALA A 210 -11.80 8.73 -4.20
CA ALA A 210 -12.96 8.21 -4.93
C ALA A 210 -12.55 7.43 -6.19
N VAL A 211 -11.57 7.93 -6.95
CA VAL A 211 -11.01 7.23 -8.11
C VAL A 211 -10.42 5.88 -7.68
N ARG A 212 -9.58 5.89 -6.64
CA ARG A 212 -8.97 4.69 -6.06
C ARG A 212 -10.01 3.67 -5.65
N LEU A 213 -10.99 4.07 -4.84
CA LEU A 213 -12.05 3.19 -4.38
C LEU A 213 -12.82 2.57 -5.55
N SER A 214 -13.16 3.38 -6.56
CA SER A 214 -13.88 2.88 -7.74
C SER A 214 -13.09 1.82 -8.50
N ILE A 215 -11.78 2.03 -8.71
CA ILE A 215 -10.91 1.08 -9.39
C ILE A 215 -10.75 -0.18 -8.54
N GLU A 216 -10.47 -0.04 -7.25
CA GLU A 216 -10.28 -1.17 -6.34
C GLU A 216 -11.54 -2.04 -6.26
N VAL A 217 -12.73 -1.45 -6.20
CA VAL A 217 -14.01 -2.18 -6.20
C VAL A 217 -14.24 -2.92 -7.53
N VAL A 218 -13.99 -2.27 -8.67
CA VAL A 218 -14.15 -2.90 -9.99
C VAL A 218 -13.18 -4.07 -10.16
N VAL A 219 -11.90 -3.85 -9.86
CA VAL A 219 -10.84 -4.87 -9.99
C VAL A 219 -11.10 -6.05 -9.03
N LEU A 220 -11.46 -5.76 -7.78
CA LEU A 220 -11.83 -6.78 -6.80
C LEU A 220 -13.05 -7.57 -7.28
N GLY A 221 -14.09 -6.89 -7.77
CA GLY A 221 -15.31 -7.52 -8.28
C GLY A 221 -15.04 -8.46 -9.45
N ILE A 222 -14.29 -7.99 -10.46
CA ILE A 222 -13.89 -8.82 -11.61
C ILE A 222 -13.04 -10.01 -11.14
N GLY A 223 -12.04 -9.76 -10.30
CA GLY A 223 -11.16 -10.81 -9.79
C GLY A 223 -11.92 -11.87 -8.99
N TRP A 224 -12.87 -11.45 -8.17
CA TRP A 224 -13.69 -12.35 -7.37
C TRP A 224 -14.60 -13.21 -8.25
N LEU A 225 -15.24 -12.61 -9.27
CA LEU A 225 -16.03 -13.36 -10.26
C LEU A 225 -15.17 -14.35 -11.06
N LEU A 226 -13.90 -14.03 -11.29
CA LEU A 226 -12.93 -14.94 -11.91
C LEU A 226 -12.43 -16.03 -10.95
N GLY A 227 -12.79 -16.01 -9.66
CA GLY A 227 -12.40 -17.04 -8.69
C GLY A 227 -11.24 -16.65 -7.76
N GLY A 228 -10.86 -15.36 -7.73
CA GLY A 228 -9.93 -14.84 -6.73
C GLY A 228 -10.51 -14.86 -5.31
N VAL A 229 -9.65 -14.96 -4.30
CA VAL A 229 -10.07 -15.11 -2.90
C VAL A 229 -10.24 -13.73 -2.25
N VAL A 230 -11.48 -13.41 -1.88
CA VAL A 230 -11.81 -12.26 -1.06
C VAL A 230 -12.12 -12.76 0.35
N GLY A 231 -11.46 -12.18 1.36
CA GLY A 231 -11.65 -12.60 2.76
C GLY A 231 -11.25 -11.53 3.77
N LEU A 232 -11.08 -11.95 5.03
CA LEU A 232 -10.69 -11.06 6.13
C LEU A 232 -9.39 -10.30 5.84
N GLY A 233 -8.40 -10.95 5.22
CA GLY A 233 -7.15 -10.33 4.81
C GLY A 233 -7.35 -9.20 3.79
N THR A 234 -8.31 -9.34 2.88
CA THR A 234 -8.68 -8.30 1.90
C THR A 234 -9.30 -7.09 2.60
N VAL A 235 -10.18 -7.31 3.57
CA VAL A 235 -10.79 -6.23 4.36
C VAL A 235 -9.73 -5.51 5.20
N LEU A 236 -8.87 -6.26 5.88
CA LEU A 236 -7.77 -5.70 6.65
C LEU A 236 -6.81 -4.90 5.76
N PHE A 237 -6.49 -5.41 4.57
CA PHE A 237 -5.67 -4.70 3.59
C PHE A 237 -6.32 -3.36 3.22
N ALA A 238 -7.59 -3.35 2.84
CA ALA A 238 -8.31 -2.13 2.46
C ALA A 238 -8.32 -1.08 3.58
N LEU A 239 -8.45 -1.51 4.83
CA LEU A 239 -8.49 -0.60 5.99
C LEU A 239 -7.11 -0.10 6.43
N LEU A 240 -6.07 -0.93 6.29
CA LEU A 240 -4.76 -0.66 6.90
C LEU A 240 -3.70 -0.19 5.90
N ILE A 241 -3.91 -0.38 4.60
CA ILE A 241 -2.90 -0.04 3.59
C ILE A 241 -2.59 1.46 3.57
N GLY A 242 -3.59 2.35 3.65
CA GLY A 242 -3.39 3.81 3.67
C GLY A 242 -2.49 4.24 4.83
N PRO A 243 -2.87 3.95 6.09
CA PRO A 243 -2.02 4.20 7.25
C PRO A 243 -0.64 3.57 7.14
N SER A 244 -0.56 2.32 6.64
CA SER A 244 0.71 1.60 6.50
C SER A 244 1.69 2.29 5.53
N VAL A 245 1.20 2.76 4.38
CA VAL A 245 2.00 3.54 3.43
C VAL A 245 2.43 4.87 4.04
N GLY A 246 1.52 5.57 4.75
CA GLY A 246 1.83 6.82 5.44
C GLY A 246 2.94 6.67 6.49
N TYR A 247 2.91 5.58 7.28
CA TYR A 247 4.00 5.25 8.20
C TYR A 247 5.29 4.83 7.49
N GLY A 248 5.17 4.04 6.41
CA GLY A 248 6.31 3.67 5.58
C GLY A 248 7.05 4.89 5.04
N LEU A 249 6.32 5.86 4.49
CA LEU A 249 6.88 7.13 4.03
C LEU A 249 7.52 7.92 5.16
N MET A 250 6.89 8.02 6.32
CA MET A 250 7.46 8.70 7.48
C MET A 250 8.78 8.06 7.91
N ILE A 251 8.83 6.72 8.06
CA ILE A 251 10.04 5.97 8.44
C ILE A 251 11.15 6.25 7.42
N VAL A 252 10.85 6.06 6.13
CA VAL A 252 11.79 6.26 5.03
C VAL A 252 12.26 7.72 4.97
N GLY A 253 11.37 8.67 5.25
CA GLY A 253 11.67 10.09 5.40
C GLY A 253 12.65 10.34 6.53
N THR A 254 12.43 9.80 7.71
CA THR A 254 13.32 9.98 8.87
C THR A 254 14.74 9.49 8.59
N PHE A 255 14.90 8.33 7.96
CA PHE A 255 16.23 7.77 7.63
C PHE A 255 16.85 8.35 6.35
N GLY A 256 16.00 8.80 5.43
CA GLY A 256 16.39 9.23 4.09
C GLY A 256 16.53 10.72 3.90
N ARG A 257 16.03 11.54 4.83
CA ARG A 257 15.96 12.99 4.69
C ARG A 257 17.31 13.59 4.33
N ASP A 258 17.34 14.28 3.20
CA ASP A 258 18.46 15.13 2.86
C ASP A 258 18.38 16.40 3.73
N ARG A 259 19.17 16.45 4.80
CA ARG A 259 19.19 17.60 5.74
C ARG A 259 19.74 18.88 5.11
N THR A 260 20.31 18.79 3.90
CA THR A 260 20.86 19.95 3.18
C THR A 260 19.83 20.69 2.34
N LYS A 261 18.65 20.11 2.12
CA LYS A 261 17.55 20.72 1.35
C LYS A 261 16.36 21.05 2.26
N PRO A 262 15.71 22.22 2.07
CA PRO A 262 14.47 22.52 2.78
C PRO A 262 13.42 21.45 2.44
N ALA A 263 12.51 21.17 3.38
CA ALA A 263 11.37 20.32 3.09
C ALA A 263 10.54 21.03 2.01
N GLU A 264 10.61 20.53 0.78
CA GLU A 264 9.83 21.05 -0.32
C GLU A 264 8.41 20.49 -0.16
N ASN A 265 7.45 21.38 0.07
CA ASN A 265 6.03 21.03 0.06
C ASN A 265 5.66 20.72 -1.39
N ILE A 266 5.72 19.45 -1.76
CA ILE A 266 5.09 18.99 -2.99
C ILE A 266 3.59 19.23 -2.82
N SER A 267 2.98 19.98 -3.73
CA SER A 267 1.54 20.26 -3.71
C SER A 267 0.76 18.95 -3.61
N GLU A 268 -0.23 18.91 -2.72
CA GLU A 268 -1.09 17.73 -2.43
C GLU A 268 -1.64 17.09 -3.73
N ASP A 269 -1.78 17.87 -4.80
CA ASP A 269 -2.25 17.46 -6.12
C ASP A 269 -1.32 16.48 -6.89
N GLU A 270 -0.04 16.34 -6.53
CA GLU A 270 0.93 15.55 -7.32
C GLU A 270 0.90 14.05 -6.98
N PHE A 271 0.52 13.66 -5.76
CA PHE A 271 0.50 12.26 -5.29
C PHE A 271 -0.62 11.98 -4.26
N PRO A 272 -1.85 11.77 -4.73
CA PRO A 272 -3.02 11.81 -3.87
C PRO A 272 -3.29 10.49 -3.10
N GLU A 273 -2.38 9.51 -3.22
CA GLU A 273 -2.40 8.25 -2.45
C GLU A 273 -2.23 8.47 -0.94
N LEU A 274 -1.81 9.67 -0.55
CA LEU A 274 -1.53 10.10 0.83
C LEU A 274 -2.72 10.74 1.54
N ASP A 275 -3.81 11.03 0.83
CA ASP A 275 -5.02 11.68 1.35
C ASP A 275 -6.10 10.68 1.85
N ALA A 276 -5.75 9.40 2.00
CA ALA A 276 -6.64 8.33 2.45
C ALA A 276 -6.50 8.01 3.96
#